data_AF-A0AAD8ZEN5-F1
#
_entry.id   AF-A0AAD8ZEN5-F1
#
_cell.length_a   1.000
_cell.length_b   1.000
_cell.length_c   1.000
_cell.angle_alpha   90.00
_cell.angle_beta   90.00
_cell.angle_gamma   90.00
#
_symmetry.space_group_name_H-M   'P 1'
#
loop_
_entity.id
_entity.type
_entity.pdbx_description
1 polymer ?
#
loop_
_entity_poly.entity_id
_entity_poly.type
_entity_poly.pdbx_seq_one_letter_code
_entity_poly.pdbx_strand_id
1 'polypeptide(L)'
;SCDHACIKVLCTMEKQGWRMVELLLKEELEAVSVGLEQRLYTLEELDEPHDSNGSTPLISACQMGLTKVMHFLLDRGVDVTLCNHNNQTALHASQPGLQRELLAAISRPLSHPAQLLEAAWKGDIRSLQHLLMHTDLVDVKNRDGLTPLMLVVRDVDLFTELQGTILWDYCPAEVVKALLALSANTEVPDKKGYTALHYVSQIKSSLKEKLLQIILESLSQSDKITTPCFQTAMEPKQNPKRSFPQLSKGNGIVSVSIDLIFRACSCAVFQSSLFQPLGTPCSDELPCTEKFNADDTITWTKGEVLGRGAYGTVYCGLTSQGQLIAVKQVTLDISNSESIEKEYDRLEREVDLLKNLHHPNIVGFLGTSLSKHIVSIFMEFIPGGSIASVLNRFGPLPEKVFTLYTVQILDGITYLHSNRVIHRDLKGNNVMLMPTGVVKLIDFGCARRLNCMSHSGGGCSDLKSVHGTPYWMAPEVINETGHGRKSDIWSLGCTVFEMATGKPPLAHMGKMAALFYIGARKGLMPPLPDDFSEEAKGFVQACLIRLRSCFWIVFLHEFPKAVEY
;
A
#
# COMPACT_ATOMS: atom_id res chain seq x y z
N SER A 1 -26.30 -3.94 -32.76
CA SER A 1 -27.50 -3.41 -32.08
C SER A 1 -27.46 -3.63 -30.57
N CYS A 2 -26.71 -4.61 -30.05
CA CYS A 2 -26.51 -4.81 -28.59
C CYS A 2 -25.70 -3.69 -27.90
N ASP A 3 -24.73 -3.07 -28.58
CA ASP A 3 -23.84 -2.06 -27.95
C ASP A 3 -24.56 -0.78 -27.51
N HIS A 4 -25.57 -0.33 -28.27
CA HIS A 4 -26.30 0.90 -27.96
C HIS A 4 -27.27 0.75 -26.78
N ALA A 5 -27.78 -0.46 -26.56
CA ALA A 5 -28.62 -0.78 -25.40
C ALA A 5 -27.78 -0.91 -24.14
N CYS A 6 -26.62 -1.58 -24.22
CA CYS A 6 -25.68 -1.70 -23.09
C CYS A 6 -25.10 -0.34 -22.67
N ILE A 7 -24.73 0.53 -23.61
CA ILE A 7 -24.25 1.89 -23.29
C ILE A 7 -25.36 2.73 -22.65
N LYS A 8 -26.62 2.62 -23.12
CA LYS A 8 -27.76 3.27 -22.46
C LYS A 8 -27.98 2.75 -21.04
N VAL A 9 -27.85 1.44 -20.83
CA VAL A 9 -27.97 0.83 -19.51
C VAL A 9 -26.85 1.35 -18.60
N LEU A 10 -25.58 1.35 -19.05
CA LEU A 10 -24.44 1.89 -18.29
C LEU A 10 -24.59 3.39 -17.96
N CYS A 11 -25.00 4.24 -18.91
CA CYS A 11 -25.27 5.66 -18.66
C CYS A 11 -26.46 5.89 -17.72
N THR A 12 -27.44 4.98 -17.71
CA THR A 12 -28.59 5.04 -16.78
C THR A 12 -28.19 4.55 -15.39
N MET A 13 -27.30 3.56 -15.32
CA MET A 13 -26.72 3.00 -14.09
C MET A 13 -25.79 4.00 -13.40
N GLU A 14 -24.99 4.73 -14.17
CA GLU A 14 -24.12 5.80 -13.68
C GLU A 14 -24.93 6.98 -13.10
N LYS A 15 -26.08 7.30 -13.72
CA LYS A 15 -27.03 8.30 -13.20
C LYS A 15 -27.79 7.86 -11.94
N GLN A 16 -27.92 6.56 -11.69
CA GLN A 16 -28.64 6.03 -10.53
C GLN A 16 -27.72 5.60 -9.37
N GLY A 17 -26.40 5.58 -9.55
CA GLY A 17 -25.44 5.30 -8.48
C GLY A 17 -25.42 3.84 -7.99
N TRP A 18 -25.88 2.90 -8.82
CA TRP A 18 -25.99 1.50 -8.42
C TRP A 18 -24.60 0.86 -8.25
N ARG A 19 -24.41 0.14 -7.15
CA ARG A 19 -23.14 -0.55 -6.86
C ARG A 19 -23.07 -1.85 -7.67
N MET A 20 -21.88 -2.26 -8.15
CA MET A 20 -21.65 -3.54 -8.84
C MET A 20 -22.36 -4.72 -8.13
N VAL A 21 -22.32 -4.72 -6.81
CA VAL A 21 -22.95 -5.77 -6.00
C VAL A 21 -24.47 -5.76 -6.11
N GLU A 22 -25.12 -4.61 -6.24
CA GLU A 22 -26.57 -4.54 -6.46
C GLU A 22 -26.96 -5.16 -7.80
N LEU A 23 -26.09 -5.09 -8.81
CA LEU A 23 -26.30 -5.74 -10.11
C LEU A 23 -26.10 -7.24 -10.04
N LEU A 24 -25.03 -7.67 -9.37
CA LEU A 24 -24.79 -9.08 -9.08
C LEU A 24 -25.99 -9.69 -8.34
N LEU A 25 -26.47 -9.03 -7.28
CA LEU A 25 -27.62 -9.51 -6.49
C LEU A 25 -28.97 -9.40 -7.22
N LYS A 26 -29.05 -8.64 -8.32
CA LYS A 26 -30.21 -8.60 -9.23
C LYS A 26 -30.06 -9.55 -10.43
N GLU A 27 -29.01 -10.38 -10.47
CA GLU A 27 -28.67 -11.28 -11.58
C GLU A 27 -28.42 -10.57 -12.93
N GLU A 28 -28.06 -9.28 -12.92
CA GLU A 28 -27.72 -8.50 -14.11
C GLU A 28 -26.26 -8.76 -14.57
N LEU A 29 -25.92 -10.04 -14.78
CA LEU A 29 -24.55 -10.53 -15.01
C LEU A 29 -23.90 -10.00 -16.29
N GLU A 30 -24.71 -9.74 -17.32
CA GLU A 30 -24.23 -9.16 -18.58
C GLU A 30 -23.72 -7.74 -18.35
N ALA A 31 -24.48 -6.93 -17.61
CA ALA A 31 -24.06 -5.58 -17.27
C ALA A 31 -22.80 -5.56 -16.40
N VAL A 32 -22.66 -6.53 -15.49
CA VAL A 32 -21.42 -6.70 -14.71
C VAL A 32 -20.25 -7.14 -15.59
N SER A 33 -20.47 -8.00 -16.59
CA SER A 33 -19.44 -8.43 -17.54
C SER A 33 -18.95 -7.26 -18.39
N VAL A 34 -19.87 -6.52 -18.99
CA VAL A 34 -19.54 -5.31 -19.76
C VAL A 34 -18.85 -4.29 -18.86
N GLY A 35 -19.29 -4.14 -17.60
CA GLY A 35 -18.62 -3.27 -16.63
C GLY A 35 -17.20 -3.71 -16.31
N LEU A 36 -16.91 -5.01 -16.20
CA LEU A 36 -15.55 -5.53 -16.00
C LEU A 36 -14.68 -5.36 -17.27
N GLU A 37 -15.23 -5.61 -18.46
CA GLU A 37 -14.55 -5.44 -19.75
C GLU A 37 -14.18 -3.98 -20.01
N GLN A 38 -15.11 -3.07 -19.72
CA GLN A 38 -14.89 -1.62 -19.80
C GLN A 38 -14.11 -1.06 -18.60
N ARG A 39 -13.66 -1.94 -17.69
CA ARG A 39 -12.89 -1.57 -16.50
C ARG A 39 -13.60 -0.52 -15.64
N LEU A 40 -14.90 -0.64 -15.43
CA LEU A 40 -15.65 0.14 -14.45
C LEU A 40 -15.44 -0.38 -13.02
N TYR A 41 -15.16 -1.67 -12.88
CA TYR A 41 -14.81 -2.37 -11.64
C TYR A 41 -13.57 -3.26 -11.86
N THR A 42 -12.80 -3.58 -10.82
CA THR A 42 -11.71 -4.58 -10.89
C THR A 42 -12.22 -5.98 -10.52
N LEU A 43 -11.47 -7.02 -10.89
CA LEU A 43 -11.69 -8.37 -10.34
C LEU A 43 -11.51 -8.39 -8.82
N GLU A 44 -10.57 -7.62 -8.28
CA GLU A 44 -10.34 -7.50 -6.83
C GLU A 44 -11.55 -6.92 -6.07
N GLU A 45 -12.36 -6.07 -6.72
CA GLU A 45 -13.58 -5.51 -6.13
C GLU A 45 -14.67 -6.57 -5.92
N LEU A 46 -14.58 -7.73 -6.57
CA LEU A 46 -15.49 -8.86 -6.35
C LEU A 46 -15.26 -9.56 -5.00
N ASP A 47 -14.11 -9.31 -4.36
CA ASP A 47 -13.75 -9.83 -3.03
C ASP A 47 -13.92 -8.77 -1.91
N GLU A 48 -14.36 -7.55 -2.24
CA GLU A 48 -14.56 -6.50 -1.23
C GLU A 48 -15.84 -6.76 -0.41
N PRO A 49 -15.79 -6.58 0.93
CA PRO A 49 -17.00 -6.56 1.74
C PRO A 49 -17.92 -5.41 1.30
N HIS A 50 -19.21 -5.69 1.14
CA HIS A 50 -20.17 -4.71 0.60
C HIS A 50 -21.30 -4.32 1.54
N ASP A 51 -21.56 -5.13 2.57
CA ASP A 51 -22.61 -4.91 3.56
C ASP A 51 -22.05 -4.64 4.98
N SER A 52 -22.92 -4.34 5.93
CA SER A 52 -22.54 -4.09 7.33
C SER A 52 -21.98 -5.32 8.05
N ASN A 53 -22.25 -6.51 7.53
CA ASN A 53 -21.78 -7.77 8.11
C ASN A 53 -20.39 -8.16 7.56
N GLY A 54 -19.83 -7.36 6.64
CA GLY A 54 -18.57 -7.67 5.99
C GLY A 54 -18.67 -8.80 4.97
N SER A 55 -19.86 -9.11 4.45
CA SER A 55 -20.03 -10.16 3.46
C SER A 55 -19.43 -9.74 2.12
N THR A 56 -18.70 -10.65 1.48
CA THR A 56 -18.32 -10.52 0.07
C THR A 56 -19.54 -10.80 -0.83
N PRO A 57 -19.51 -10.34 -2.09
CA PRO A 57 -20.54 -10.69 -3.08
C PRO A 57 -20.80 -12.20 -3.18
N LEU A 58 -19.77 -13.03 -3.07
CA LEU A 58 -19.91 -14.49 -3.08
C LEU A 58 -20.69 -14.99 -1.85
N ILE A 59 -20.36 -14.50 -0.65
CA ILE A 59 -21.06 -14.86 0.59
C ILE A 59 -22.55 -14.51 0.47
N SER A 60 -22.88 -13.31 -0.01
CA SER A 60 -24.27 -12.89 -0.18
C SER A 60 -25.00 -13.67 -1.27
N ALA A 61 -24.35 -13.96 -2.40
CA ALA A 61 -24.94 -14.81 -3.45
C ALA A 61 -25.29 -16.20 -2.91
N CYS A 62 -24.38 -16.80 -2.14
CA CYS A 62 -24.57 -18.09 -1.48
C CYS A 62 -25.69 -18.06 -0.43
N GLN A 63 -25.74 -17.01 0.39
CA GLN A 63 -26.78 -16.83 1.40
C GLN A 63 -28.17 -16.66 0.78
N MET A 64 -28.25 -15.96 -0.36
CA MET A 64 -29.49 -15.70 -1.09
C MET A 64 -29.90 -16.82 -2.05
N GLY A 65 -29.09 -17.87 -2.22
CA GLY A 65 -29.39 -18.97 -3.14
C GLY A 65 -29.21 -18.63 -4.63
N LEU A 66 -28.40 -17.62 -4.96
CA LEU A 66 -28.21 -17.13 -6.33
C LEU A 66 -27.14 -17.94 -7.07
N THR A 67 -27.49 -19.15 -7.51
CA THR A 67 -26.56 -20.08 -8.19
C THR A 67 -25.83 -19.49 -9.39
N LYS A 68 -26.53 -18.72 -10.26
CA LYS A 68 -25.89 -18.13 -11.45
C LYS A 68 -24.83 -17.09 -11.08
N VAL A 69 -25.10 -16.29 -10.04
CA VAL A 69 -24.18 -15.27 -9.53
C VAL A 69 -22.97 -15.93 -8.88
N MET A 70 -23.19 -17.01 -8.12
CA MET A 70 -22.11 -17.81 -7.56
C MET A 70 -21.17 -18.33 -8.65
N HIS A 71 -21.69 -19.00 -9.69
CA HIS A 71 -20.85 -19.50 -10.79
C HIS A 71 -20.11 -18.37 -11.50
N PHE A 72 -20.80 -17.26 -11.79
CA PHE A 72 -20.22 -16.08 -12.42
C PHE A 72 -19.01 -15.53 -11.66
N LEU A 73 -19.12 -15.44 -10.33
CA LEU A 73 -18.06 -14.97 -9.45
C LEU A 73 -16.90 -15.97 -9.42
N LEU A 74 -17.19 -17.25 -9.23
CA LEU A 74 -16.18 -18.31 -9.22
C LEU A 74 -15.43 -18.41 -10.55
N ASP A 75 -16.08 -18.12 -11.69
CA ASP A 75 -15.46 -18.17 -13.03
C ASP A 75 -14.46 -17.02 -13.22
N ARG A 76 -14.54 -16.00 -12.35
CA ARG A 76 -13.67 -14.83 -12.30
C ARG A 76 -12.60 -14.93 -11.22
N GLY A 77 -12.51 -16.07 -10.53
CA GLY A 77 -11.43 -16.37 -9.59
C GLY A 77 -11.51 -15.64 -8.26
N VAL A 78 -12.72 -15.33 -7.78
CA VAL A 78 -12.93 -14.78 -6.43
C VAL A 78 -12.38 -15.69 -5.34
N ASP A 79 -11.89 -15.09 -4.26
CA ASP A 79 -11.31 -15.83 -3.14
C ASP A 79 -12.42 -16.44 -2.26
N VAL A 80 -12.59 -17.75 -2.38
CA VAL A 80 -13.59 -18.53 -1.64
C VAL A 80 -13.25 -18.70 -0.16
N THR A 81 -12.01 -18.37 0.24
CA THR A 81 -11.50 -18.54 1.60
C THR A 81 -11.83 -17.36 2.51
N LEU A 82 -12.39 -16.27 1.97
CA LEU A 82 -12.72 -15.05 2.74
C LEU A 82 -13.91 -15.26 3.67
N CYS A 83 -13.88 -14.54 4.80
CA CYS A 83 -14.94 -14.58 5.81
C CYS A 83 -15.60 -13.21 6.02
N ASN A 84 -16.86 -13.24 6.43
CA ASN A 84 -17.54 -12.05 6.96
C ASN A 84 -17.10 -11.74 8.40
N HIS A 85 -17.65 -10.68 9.00
CA HIS A 85 -17.34 -10.28 10.39
C HIS A 85 -17.70 -11.35 11.44
N ASN A 86 -18.59 -12.29 11.10
CA ASN A 86 -18.96 -13.42 11.95
C ASN A 86 -18.07 -14.67 11.71
N ASN A 87 -16.95 -14.53 10.98
CA ASN A 87 -16.06 -15.60 10.58
C ASN A 87 -16.72 -16.69 9.71
N GLN A 88 -17.76 -16.35 8.95
CA GLN A 88 -18.43 -17.29 8.04
C GLN A 88 -17.94 -17.10 6.61
N THR A 89 -17.50 -18.19 5.98
CA THR A 89 -17.20 -18.25 4.53
C THR A 89 -18.48 -18.41 3.70
N ALA A 90 -18.36 -18.32 2.37
CA ALA A 90 -19.47 -18.59 1.47
C ALA A 90 -20.07 -19.99 1.66
N LEU A 91 -19.23 -20.97 2.03
CA LEU A 91 -19.67 -22.35 2.29
C LEU A 91 -20.50 -22.46 3.58
N HIS A 92 -20.15 -21.69 4.63
CA HIS A 92 -20.96 -21.59 5.86
C HIS A 92 -22.31 -20.93 5.61
N ALA A 93 -22.34 -19.88 4.77
CA ALA A 93 -23.55 -19.13 4.47
C ALA A 93 -24.47 -19.84 3.46
N SER A 94 -23.96 -20.83 2.72
CA SER A 94 -24.70 -21.57 1.70
C SER A 94 -25.73 -22.53 2.29
N GLN A 95 -26.89 -22.63 1.64
CA GLN A 95 -27.87 -23.67 1.94
C GLN A 95 -27.35 -25.06 1.52
N PRO A 96 -27.78 -26.18 2.15
CA PRO A 96 -27.22 -27.52 1.89
C PRO A 96 -27.24 -27.97 0.42
N GLY A 97 -28.24 -27.55 -0.36
CA GLY A 97 -28.30 -27.84 -1.79
C GLY A 97 -27.20 -27.11 -2.58
N LEU A 98 -26.99 -25.82 -2.26
CA LEU A 98 -26.00 -24.97 -2.91
C LEU A 98 -24.57 -25.29 -2.45
N GLN A 99 -24.39 -25.80 -1.22
CA GLN A 99 -23.08 -26.23 -0.72
C GLN A 99 -22.43 -27.26 -1.65
N ARG A 100 -23.18 -28.24 -2.16
CA ARG A 100 -22.63 -29.25 -3.08
C ARG A 100 -22.20 -28.64 -4.40
N GLU A 101 -23.01 -27.72 -4.92
CA GLU A 101 -22.76 -27.04 -6.18
C GLU A 101 -21.54 -26.11 -6.07
N LEU A 102 -21.45 -25.36 -4.97
CA LEU A 102 -20.28 -24.57 -4.62
C LEU A 102 -19.03 -25.44 -4.55
N LEU A 103 -19.05 -26.54 -3.78
CA LEU A 103 -17.89 -27.46 -3.65
C LEU A 103 -17.45 -28.04 -5.01
N ALA A 104 -18.39 -28.39 -5.89
CA ALA A 104 -18.08 -28.85 -7.24
C ALA A 104 -17.48 -27.74 -8.12
N ALA A 105 -17.98 -26.51 -7.99
CA ALA A 105 -17.58 -25.36 -8.78
C ALA A 105 -16.20 -24.78 -8.40
N ILE A 106 -15.70 -25.05 -7.20
CA ILE A 106 -14.38 -24.56 -6.73
C ILE A 106 -13.21 -25.32 -7.41
N SER A 107 -13.43 -26.26 -8.32
CA SER A 107 -12.33 -27.03 -8.98
C SER A 107 -11.76 -26.34 -10.24
N ARG A 108 -11.61 -25.02 -10.22
CA ARG A 108 -11.32 -24.17 -11.40
C ARG A 108 -9.84 -23.74 -11.49
N PRO A 109 -9.33 -23.39 -12.68
CA PRO A 109 -7.96 -22.91 -12.82
C PRO A 109 -7.80 -21.50 -12.23
N LEU A 110 -7.10 -21.39 -11.11
CA LEU A 110 -6.74 -20.12 -10.46
C LEU A 110 -5.27 -19.74 -10.72
N SER A 111 -4.84 -18.57 -10.26
CA SER A 111 -3.40 -18.25 -10.18
C SER A 111 -2.70 -19.17 -9.17
N HIS A 112 -1.40 -19.46 -9.36
CA HIS A 112 -0.67 -20.41 -8.51
C HIS A 112 -0.77 -20.11 -7.00
N PRO A 113 -0.68 -18.86 -6.51
CA PRO A 113 -0.85 -18.56 -5.08
C PRO A 113 -2.27 -18.83 -4.58
N ALA A 114 -3.29 -18.54 -5.38
CA ALA A 114 -4.68 -18.79 -5.03
C ALA A 114 -5.01 -20.29 -5.01
N GLN A 115 -4.46 -21.06 -5.95
CA GLN A 115 -4.55 -22.53 -5.95
C GLN A 115 -3.95 -23.14 -4.67
N LEU A 116 -2.81 -22.60 -4.19
CA LEU A 116 -2.16 -23.08 -2.97
C LEU A 116 -3.01 -22.80 -1.72
N LEU A 117 -3.53 -21.58 -1.59
CA LEU A 117 -4.42 -21.19 -0.48
C LEU A 117 -5.69 -22.05 -0.46
N GLU A 118 -6.30 -22.28 -1.63
CA GLU A 118 -7.51 -23.08 -1.76
C GLU A 118 -7.26 -24.56 -1.48
N ALA A 119 -6.20 -25.15 -2.02
CA ALA A 119 -5.86 -26.56 -1.77
C ALA A 119 -5.58 -26.82 -0.29
N ALA A 120 -4.90 -25.88 0.40
CA ALA A 120 -4.69 -25.95 1.83
C ALA A 120 -6.00 -25.83 2.61
N TRP A 121 -6.85 -24.86 2.27
CA TRP A 121 -8.17 -24.68 2.90
C TRP A 121 -9.06 -25.92 2.74
N LYS A 122 -9.07 -26.54 1.55
CA LYS A 122 -9.80 -27.78 1.25
C LYS A 122 -9.22 -29.02 1.92
N GLY A 123 -8.03 -28.96 2.50
CA GLY A 123 -7.33 -30.14 3.00
C GLY A 123 -6.98 -31.16 1.90
N ASP A 124 -6.86 -30.74 0.63
CA ASP A 124 -6.56 -31.61 -0.50
C ASP A 124 -5.04 -31.77 -0.67
N ILE A 125 -4.51 -32.84 -0.08
CA ILE A 125 -3.08 -33.13 -0.08
C ILE A 125 -2.53 -33.38 -1.49
N ARG A 126 -3.31 -33.95 -2.41
CA ARG A 126 -2.81 -34.31 -3.74
C ARG A 126 -2.58 -33.06 -4.57
N SER A 127 -3.56 -32.16 -4.59
CA SER A 127 -3.45 -30.87 -5.25
C SER A 127 -2.35 -30.02 -4.61
N LEU A 128 -2.28 -29.99 -3.28
CA LEU A 128 -1.26 -29.23 -2.56
C LEU A 128 0.17 -29.70 -2.90
N GLN A 129 0.45 -31.01 -2.86
CA GLN A 129 1.77 -31.54 -3.17
C GLN A 129 2.21 -31.20 -4.60
N HIS A 130 1.30 -31.31 -5.57
CA HIS A 130 1.59 -30.94 -6.95
C HIS A 130 1.97 -29.44 -7.07
N LEU A 131 1.29 -28.56 -6.34
CA LEU A 131 1.58 -27.12 -6.33
C LEU A 131 2.92 -26.83 -5.64
N LEU A 132 3.19 -27.48 -4.50
CA LEU A 132 4.42 -27.29 -3.73
C LEU A 132 5.68 -27.75 -4.48
N MET A 133 5.58 -28.64 -5.47
CA MET A 133 6.72 -28.99 -6.34
C MET A 133 7.22 -27.82 -7.20
N HIS A 134 6.41 -26.77 -7.36
CA HIS A 134 6.66 -25.67 -8.30
C HIS A 134 6.79 -24.30 -7.62
N THR A 135 6.85 -24.24 -6.28
CA THR A 135 6.92 -22.98 -5.51
C THR A 135 7.72 -23.10 -4.22
N ASP A 136 8.53 -22.07 -3.93
CA ASP A 136 9.20 -21.88 -2.64
C ASP A 136 8.40 -20.95 -1.70
N LEU A 137 7.28 -20.40 -2.17
CA LEU A 137 6.45 -19.44 -1.44
C LEU A 137 5.34 -20.16 -0.65
N VAL A 138 5.66 -20.60 0.57
CA VAL A 138 4.74 -21.36 1.44
C VAL A 138 3.86 -20.46 2.33
N ASP A 139 4.34 -19.26 2.66
CA ASP A 139 3.65 -18.29 3.55
C ASP A 139 2.92 -17.17 2.77
N VAL A 140 2.42 -17.48 1.57
CA VAL A 140 1.54 -16.56 0.84
C VAL A 140 0.30 -16.21 1.66
N LYS A 141 -0.22 -14.99 1.55
CA LYS A 141 -1.37 -14.54 2.34
C LYS A 141 -2.57 -14.24 1.45
N ASN A 142 -3.75 -14.67 1.89
CA ASN A 142 -5.00 -14.25 1.31
C ASN A 142 -5.35 -12.79 1.70
N ARG A 143 -6.49 -12.26 1.24
CA ARG A 143 -6.91 -10.88 1.54
C ARG A 143 -7.07 -10.63 3.04
N ASP A 144 -7.45 -11.62 3.84
CA ASP A 144 -7.59 -11.51 5.30
C ASP A 144 -6.26 -11.69 6.05
N GLY A 145 -5.17 -11.95 5.32
CA GLY A 145 -3.84 -12.15 5.89
C GLY A 145 -3.56 -13.58 6.34
N LEU A 146 -4.42 -14.55 6.02
CA LEU A 146 -4.26 -15.94 6.39
C LEU A 146 -3.30 -16.66 5.44
N THR A 147 -2.41 -17.46 6.02
CA THR A 147 -1.49 -18.35 5.28
C THR A 147 -2.15 -19.69 4.98
N PRO A 148 -1.60 -20.51 4.05
CA PRO A 148 -2.05 -21.90 3.85
C PRO A 148 -2.14 -22.69 5.15
N LEU A 149 -1.17 -22.51 6.06
CA LEU A 149 -1.13 -23.18 7.35
C LEU A 149 -2.28 -22.76 8.29
N MET A 150 -2.71 -21.50 8.25
CA MET A 150 -3.89 -21.06 9.00
C MET A 150 -5.19 -21.57 8.38
N LEU A 151 -5.28 -21.54 7.05
CA LEU A 151 -6.49 -21.93 6.33
C LEU A 151 -6.86 -23.40 6.53
N VAL A 152 -5.88 -24.30 6.53
CA VAL A 152 -6.11 -25.73 6.76
C VAL A 152 -6.67 -26.04 8.16
N VAL A 153 -6.35 -25.22 9.17
CA VAL A 153 -6.81 -25.42 10.55
C VAL A 153 -8.03 -24.59 10.93
N ARG A 154 -8.37 -23.55 10.17
CA ARG A 154 -9.46 -22.62 10.51
C ARG A 154 -10.84 -23.28 10.47
N ASP A 155 -11.16 -23.97 9.38
CA ASP A 155 -12.51 -24.48 9.09
C ASP A 155 -12.61 -26.01 9.22
N VAL A 156 -11.82 -26.60 10.12
CA VAL A 156 -11.74 -28.07 10.27
C VAL A 156 -13.09 -28.69 10.64
N ASP A 157 -13.82 -28.04 11.54
CA ASP A 157 -15.13 -28.53 11.98
C ASP A 157 -16.14 -28.54 10.82
N LEU A 158 -16.16 -27.49 9.99
CA LEU A 158 -17.02 -27.39 8.80
C LEU A 158 -16.77 -28.55 7.83
N PHE A 159 -15.52 -28.79 7.44
CA PHE A 159 -15.20 -29.84 6.48
C PHE A 159 -15.39 -31.25 7.06
N THR A 160 -15.25 -31.41 8.38
CA THR A 160 -15.57 -32.68 9.06
C THR A 160 -17.08 -32.99 8.95
N GLU A 161 -17.94 -31.98 9.12
CA GLU A 161 -19.39 -32.14 8.94
C GLU A 161 -19.77 -32.41 7.48
N LEU A 162 -19.01 -31.86 6.52
CA LEU A 162 -19.24 -32.01 5.09
C LEU A 162 -18.57 -33.24 4.46
N GLN A 163 -17.91 -34.10 5.24
CA GLN A 163 -17.11 -35.23 4.73
C GLN A 163 -17.90 -36.21 3.84
N GLY A 164 -19.22 -36.34 4.05
CA GLY A 164 -20.11 -37.15 3.20
C GLY A 164 -20.56 -36.49 1.89
N THR A 165 -20.16 -35.23 1.65
CA THR A 165 -20.60 -34.40 0.51
C THR A 165 -19.46 -34.00 -0.41
N ILE A 166 -18.25 -33.88 0.13
CA ILE A 166 -17.04 -33.56 -0.65
C ILE A 166 -16.62 -34.74 -1.53
N LEU A 167 -16.04 -34.43 -2.70
CA LEU A 167 -15.62 -35.41 -3.71
C LEU A 167 -14.13 -35.76 -3.65
N TRP A 168 -13.40 -35.22 -2.67
CA TRP A 168 -11.96 -35.43 -2.48
C TRP A 168 -11.66 -35.96 -1.08
N ASP A 169 -10.47 -36.53 -0.92
CA ASP A 169 -9.98 -37.02 0.36
C ASP A 169 -9.59 -35.82 1.26
N TYR A 170 -10.40 -35.52 2.27
CA TYR A 170 -10.09 -34.46 3.23
C TYR A 170 -9.01 -34.91 4.23
N CYS A 171 -7.80 -34.37 4.10
CA CYS A 171 -6.61 -34.79 4.86
C CYS A 171 -5.86 -33.59 5.48
N PRO A 172 -6.47 -32.82 6.39
CA PRO A 172 -5.86 -31.60 6.94
C PRO A 172 -4.55 -31.86 7.68
N ALA A 173 -4.42 -32.99 8.37
CA ALA A 173 -3.19 -33.33 9.09
C ALA A 173 -1.99 -33.56 8.16
N GLU A 174 -2.21 -34.15 6.98
CA GLU A 174 -1.14 -34.39 6.00
C GLU A 174 -0.77 -33.09 5.26
N VAL A 175 -1.75 -32.23 5.00
CA VAL A 175 -1.52 -30.87 4.49
C VAL A 175 -0.66 -30.06 5.45
N VAL A 176 -0.97 -30.05 6.75
CA VAL A 176 -0.15 -29.37 7.77
C VAL A 176 1.29 -29.90 7.77
N LYS A 177 1.48 -31.22 7.76
CA LYS A 177 2.83 -31.82 7.70
C LYS A 177 3.59 -31.38 6.44
N ALA A 178 2.93 -31.39 5.28
CA ALA A 178 3.55 -31.00 4.01
C ALA A 178 4.00 -29.53 4.01
N LEU A 179 3.19 -28.62 4.55
CA LEU A 179 3.54 -27.20 4.68
C LEU A 179 4.70 -27.00 5.66
N LEU A 180 4.67 -27.66 6.82
CA LEU A 180 5.74 -27.55 7.82
C LEU A 180 7.06 -28.16 7.34
N ALA A 181 7.02 -29.22 6.52
CA ALA A 181 8.21 -29.81 5.91
C ALA A 181 8.96 -28.81 4.99
N LEU A 182 8.26 -27.82 4.45
CA LEU A 182 8.84 -26.72 3.67
C LEU A 182 9.05 -25.44 4.51
N SER A 183 9.13 -25.58 5.84
CA SER A 183 9.40 -24.49 6.78
C SER A 183 8.34 -23.37 6.78
N ALA A 184 7.05 -23.70 6.58
CA ALA A 184 5.96 -22.76 6.79
C ALA A 184 6.02 -22.16 8.20
N ASN A 185 5.93 -20.82 8.31
CA ASN A 185 6.11 -20.13 9.57
C ASN A 185 4.83 -20.15 10.42
N THR A 186 4.92 -20.77 11.60
CA THR A 186 3.81 -20.94 12.56
C THR A 186 3.48 -19.67 13.34
N GLU A 187 4.43 -18.73 13.43
CA GLU A 187 4.35 -17.51 14.24
C GLU A 187 3.85 -16.29 13.46
N VAL A 188 3.63 -16.43 12.15
CA VAL A 188 3.04 -15.36 11.34
C VAL A 188 1.62 -15.08 11.84
N PRO A 189 1.26 -13.82 12.14
CA PRO A 189 -0.13 -13.47 12.46
C PRO A 189 -0.96 -13.11 11.21
N ASP A 190 -2.27 -13.34 11.29
CA ASP A 190 -3.27 -12.79 10.36
C ASP A 190 -3.47 -11.28 10.60
N LYS A 191 -4.42 -10.64 9.88
CA LYS A 191 -4.73 -9.22 10.10
C LYS A 191 -5.32 -8.90 11.48
N LYS A 192 -5.88 -9.88 12.18
CA LYS A 192 -6.48 -9.75 13.52
C LYS A 192 -5.46 -10.08 14.64
N GLY A 193 -4.25 -10.52 14.30
CA GLY A 193 -3.20 -10.89 15.25
C GLY A 193 -3.22 -12.37 15.66
N TYR A 194 -4.00 -13.22 15.00
CA TYR A 194 -4.13 -14.65 15.29
C TYR A 194 -3.15 -15.48 14.47
N THR A 195 -2.51 -16.45 15.13
CA THR A 195 -1.59 -17.41 14.50
C THR A 195 -2.27 -18.74 14.19
N ALA A 196 -1.60 -19.65 13.48
CA ALA A 196 -2.12 -21.00 13.24
C ALA A 196 -2.50 -21.73 14.55
N LEU A 197 -1.71 -21.53 15.61
CA LEU A 197 -1.98 -22.11 16.93
C LEU A 197 -3.28 -21.59 17.55
N HIS A 198 -3.61 -20.32 17.33
CA HIS A 198 -4.88 -19.75 17.76
C HIS A 198 -6.06 -20.50 17.12
N TYR A 199 -6.05 -20.70 15.81
CA TYR A 199 -7.13 -21.39 15.11
C TYR A 199 -7.27 -22.86 15.53
N VAL A 200 -6.17 -23.59 15.68
CA VAL A 200 -6.18 -24.97 16.20
C VAL A 200 -6.82 -25.04 17.58
N SER A 201 -6.57 -24.06 18.44
CA SER A 201 -7.16 -24.03 19.79
C SER A 201 -8.69 -23.92 19.78
N GLN A 202 -9.29 -23.42 18.71
CA GLN A 202 -10.74 -23.24 18.55
C GLN A 202 -11.47 -24.47 17.96
N ILE A 203 -10.72 -25.43 17.41
CA ILE A 203 -11.29 -26.66 16.82
C ILE A 203 -12.02 -27.46 17.90
N LYS A 204 -13.21 -27.98 17.56
CA LYS A 204 -14.05 -28.82 18.43
C LYS A 204 -14.00 -30.31 18.07
N SER A 205 -13.68 -30.63 16.82
CA SER A 205 -13.49 -31.99 16.31
C SER A 205 -12.35 -32.74 17.02
N SER A 206 -12.40 -34.08 16.99
CA SER A 206 -11.36 -34.97 17.50
C SER A 206 -10.01 -34.79 16.81
N LEU A 207 -9.99 -34.13 15.64
CA LEU A 207 -8.76 -33.78 14.92
C LEU A 207 -7.89 -32.74 15.64
N LYS A 208 -8.44 -32.00 16.61
CA LYS A 208 -7.73 -30.95 17.35
C LYS A 208 -6.41 -31.42 17.93
N GLU A 209 -6.43 -32.49 18.72
CA GLU A 209 -5.25 -32.97 19.45
C GLU A 209 -4.14 -33.39 18.49
N LYS A 210 -4.51 -34.09 17.41
CA LYS A 210 -3.58 -34.50 16.36
C LYS A 210 -2.95 -33.31 15.64
N LEU A 211 -3.73 -32.29 15.27
CA LEU A 211 -3.22 -31.08 14.60
C LEU A 211 -2.34 -30.24 15.53
N LEU A 212 -2.74 -30.10 16.79
CA LEU A 212 -1.98 -29.39 17.82
C LEU A 212 -0.63 -30.07 18.05
N GLN A 213 -0.61 -31.39 18.17
CA GLN A 213 0.62 -32.16 18.34
C GLN A 213 1.60 -31.93 17.18
N ILE A 214 1.13 -32.04 15.92
CA ILE A 214 1.97 -31.85 14.73
C ILE A 214 2.63 -30.45 14.72
N ILE A 215 1.87 -29.40 15.03
CA ILE A 215 2.38 -28.03 15.03
C ILE A 215 3.37 -27.80 16.17
N LEU A 216 3.09 -28.28 17.39
CA LEU A 216 3.99 -28.13 18.54
C LEU A 216 5.30 -28.92 18.39
N GLU A 217 5.26 -30.09 17.75
CA GLU A 217 6.46 -30.86 17.46
C GLU A 217 7.40 -30.12 16.49
N SER A 218 6.86 -29.38 15.53
CA SER A 218 7.65 -28.56 14.60
C SER A 218 8.36 -27.38 15.29
N LEU A 219 7.69 -26.73 16.25
CA LEU A 219 8.28 -25.67 17.08
C LEU A 219 9.47 -26.19 17.89
N SER A 220 9.34 -27.39 18.45
CA SER A 220 10.38 -28.04 19.26
C SER A 220 11.63 -28.45 18.45
N GLN A 221 11.52 -28.54 17.12
CA GLN A 221 12.64 -28.82 16.21
C GLN A 221 13.34 -27.54 15.75
N SER A 222 12.64 -26.40 15.69
CA SER A 222 13.21 -25.10 15.30
C SER A 222 14.26 -24.56 16.30
N ASP A 223 14.10 -24.85 17.60
CA ASP A 223 15.06 -24.50 18.66
C ASP A 223 16.36 -25.32 18.63
N LYS A 224 16.44 -26.39 17.82
CA LYS A 224 17.63 -27.25 17.71
C LYS A 224 18.55 -26.89 16.53
N ILE A 225 18.13 -25.98 15.64
CA ILE A 225 18.86 -25.71 14.38
C ILE A 225 19.69 -24.42 14.43
N THR A 226 19.55 -23.58 15.47
CA THR A 226 20.48 -22.46 15.71
C THR A 226 21.64 -22.85 16.62
N THR A 227 22.54 -23.70 16.13
CA THR A 227 23.95 -23.69 16.57
C THR A 227 24.83 -24.29 15.47
N PRO A 228 25.67 -23.51 14.76
CA PRO A 228 26.66 -24.10 13.89
C PRO A 228 27.81 -24.66 14.72
N CYS A 229 28.16 -25.89 14.38
CA CYS A 229 29.29 -26.66 14.88
C CYS A 229 30.60 -25.85 14.83
N PHE A 230 31.17 -25.53 15.99
CA PHE A 230 32.61 -25.33 16.18
C PHE A 230 32.98 -25.78 17.58
N GLN A 231 33.45 -27.02 17.70
CA GLN A 231 34.56 -27.33 18.59
C GLN A 231 35.20 -28.66 18.17
N THR A 232 36.34 -28.52 17.51
CA THR A 232 37.49 -29.42 17.63
C THR A 232 37.79 -29.69 19.11
N ALA A 233 38.12 -30.95 19.38
CA ALA A 233 38.47 -31.51 20.68
C ALA A 233 39.50 -30.70 21.48
N MET A 234 39.28 -30.57 22.80
CA MET A 234 40.25 -30.89 23.87
C MET A 234 39.55 -30.98 25.24
N GLU A 235 40.12 -31.83 26.08
CA GLU A 235 39.66 -32.44 27.34
C GLU A 235 39.43 -31.52 28.57
N PRO A 236 38.90 -32.06 29.71
CA PRO A 236 38.21 -31.30 30.75
C PRO A 236 39.14 -30.84 31.88
N LYS A 237 38.76 -29.76 32.59
CA LYS A 237 39.19 -29.52 34.00
C LYS A 237 38.33 -28.45 34.70
N GLN A 238 37.59 -28.92 35.70
CA GLN A 238 37.36 -28.36 37.04
C GLN A 238 37.09 -26.83 37.23
N ASN A 239 35.90 -26.55 37.78
CA ASN A 239 35.53 -25.46 38.73
C ASN A 239 36.69 -24.98 39.67
N PRO A 240 36.62 -23.80 40.35
CA PRO A 240 35.41 -23.06 40.78
C PRO A 240 35.46 -21.50 40.87
N LYS A 241 34.28 -20.90 41.12
CA LYS A 241 33.99 -19.67 41.90
C LYS A 241 34.57 -18.30 41.43
N ARG A 242 33.68 -17.33 41.17
CA ARG A 242 33.62 -16.04 41.91
C ARG A 242 32.42 -15.16 41.52
N SER A 243 31.55 -14.95 42.51
CA SER A 243 30.87 -13.69 42.90
C SER A 243 30.51 -12.65 41.84
N PHE A 244 29.19 -12.45 41.68
CA PHE A 244 28.59 -11.19 41.26
C PHE A 244 28.86 -10.07 42.28
N PRO A 245 29.19 -8.84 41.84
CA PRO A 245 28.87 -7.64 42.59
C PRO A 245 27.60 -6.99 42.03
N GLN A 246 26.68 -6.66 42.94
CA GLN A 246 25.63 -5.67 42.71
C GLN A 246 26.26 -4.31 42.40
N LEU A 247 25.78 -3.62 41.37
CA LEU A 247 25.94 -2.17 41.25
C LEU A 247 24.57 -1.48 41.21
N SER A 248 24.41 -0.58 42.17
CA SER A 248 23.33 0.36 42.36
C SER A 248 23.38 1.53 41.37
N LYS A 249 22.18 1.98 40.95
CA LYS A 249 21.76 3.30 40.44
C LYS A 249 22.84 4.34 40.08
N GLY A 250 22.80 4.81 38.84
CA GLY A 250 23.35 6.10 38.40
C GLY A 250 22.95 6.43 36.96
N ASN A 251 22.29 7.56 36.76
CA ASN A 251 21.81 8.10 35.47
C ASN A 251 22.89 8.08 34.38
N GLY A 252 22.55 7.56 33.20
CA GLY A 252 23.38 7.70 32.00
C GLY A 252 23.16 6.63 30.94
N ILE A 253 21.96 6.50 30.38
CA ILE A 253 21.68 5.56 29.28
C ILE A 253 21.16 6.25 28.00
N VAL A 254 20.76 7.52 28.04
CA VAL A 254 20.10 8.15 26.87
C VAL A 254 21.08 8.56 25.75
N SER A 255 22.38 8.70 26.03
CA SER A 255 23.35 9.19 25.03
C SER A 255 23.93 8.09 24.12
N VAL A 256 23.91 6.83 24.53
CA VAL A 256 24.63 5.75 23.79
C VAL A 256 23.71 5.03 22.81
N SER A 257 22.39 5.05 23.02
CA SER A 257 21.44 4.37 22.14
C SER A 257 21.22 5.09 20.81
N ILE A 258 21.29 6.43 20.76
CA ILE A 258 20.98 7.21 19.55
C ILE A 258 22.08 7.05 18.48
N ASP A 259 23.37 7.12 18.87
CA ASP A 259 24.50 6.93 17.94
C ASP A 259 24.64 5.48 17.45
N LEU A 260 24.26 4.50 18.29
CA LEU A 260 24.36 3.07 17.94
C LEU A 260 23.27 2.65 16.93
N ILE A 261 22.08 3.28 16.99
CA ILE A 261 20.98 3.05 16.05
C ILE A 261 21.29 3.66 14.66
N PHE A 262 21.94 4.84 14.61
CA PHE A 262 22.36 5.45 13.35
C PHE A 262 23.38 4.60 12.59
N ARG A 263 24.30 3.92 13.29
CA ARG A 263 25.26 2.97 12.68
C ARG A 263 24.60 1.69 12.17
N ALA A 264 23.51 1.23 12.79
CA ALA A 264 22.82 0.01 12.38
C ALA A 264 22.05 0.18 11.05
N CYS A 265 21.57 1.40 10.74
CA CYS A 265 20.87 1.70 9.49
C CYS A 265 21.75 1.76 8.22
N SER A 266 23.09 1.66 8.37
CA SER A 266 24.04 1.63 7.24
C SER A 266 24.39 0.22 6.76
N CYS A 267 24.08 -0.84 7.52
CA CYS A 267 24.58 -2.20 7.24
C CYS A 267 23.44 -3.20 6.96
N ALA A 268 22.76 -3.08 5.82
CA ALA A 268 21.95 -4.19 5.28
C ALA A 268 21.65 -4.02 3.78
N VAL A 269 22.60 -4.35 2.89
CA VAL A 269 22.33 -4.62 1.46
C VAL A 269 23.31 -5.67 0.91
N PHE A 270 22.78 -6.84 0.53
CA PHE A 270 23.13 -7.73 -0.60
C PHE A 270 22.07 -8.85 -0.54
N GLN A 271 21.43 -9.35 -1.59
CA GLN A 271 21.86 -9.67 -2.95
C GLN A 271 20.58 -9.88 -3.82
N SER A 272 20.57 -9.42 -5.07
CA SER A 272 20.31 -10.28 -6.25
C SER A 272 20.06 -9.44 -7.50
N SER A 273 21.01 -9.60 -8.42
CA SER A 273 20.94 -9.28 -9.83
C SER A 273 20.16 -10.38 -10.57
N LEU A 274 19.28 -10.00 -11.51
CA LEU A 274 19.11 -10.63 -12.83
C LEU A 274 17.91 -9.96 -13.52
N PHE A 275 18.13 -9.26 -14.62
CA PHE A 275 17.34 -9.31 -15.86
C PHE A 275 17.99 -8.37 -16.88
N GLN A 276 18.52 -8.95 -17.96
CA GLN A 276 18.87 -8.23 -19.19
C GLN A 276 17.62 -8.09 -20.06
N PRO A 277 17.55 -7.04 -20.89
CA PRO A 277 17.01 -7.20 -22.24
C PRO A 277 18.05 -6.84 -23.31
N LEU A 278 17.91 -7.49 -24.47
CA LEU A 278 18.71 -7.32 -25.69
C LEU A 278 18.55 -5.91 -26.31
N GLY A 279 19.62 -5.47 -27.01
CA GLY A 279 19.85 -4.13 -27.57
C GLY A 279 18.86 -3.64 -28.65
N THR A 280 18.92 -2.37 -29.09
CA THR A 280 20.05 -1.64 -29.71
C THR A 280 19.78 -0.11 -29.72
N PRO A 281 20.76 0.75 -30.10
CA PRO A 281 21.01 2.04 -29.44
C PRO A 281 20.46 3.26 -30.20
N CYS A 282 20.23 4.36 -29.48
CA CYS A 282 20.49 5.68 -30.05
C CYS A 282 20.89 6.66 -28.94
N SER A 283 22.00 7.34 -29.22
CA SER A 283 22.82 8.14 -28.34
C SER A 283 22.15 9.44 -27.89
N ASP A 284 22.26 9.74 -26.59
CA ASP A 284 22.65 11.05 -26.06
C ASP A 284 22.92 10.88 -24.55
N GLU A 285 24.19 10.77 -24.19
CA GLU A 285 24.65 10.65 -22.79
C GLU A 285 24.43 11.97 -22.04
N LEU A 286 23.52 11.94 -21.06
CA LEU A 286 23.51 12.89 -19.95
C LEU A 286 24.38 12.31 -18.81
N PRO A 287 25.19 13.11 -18.09
CA PRO A 287 26.18 12.59 -17.16
C PRO A 287 25.53 11.79 -16.04
N CYS A 288 26.04 10.57 -15.87
CA CYS A 288 25.69 9.60 -14.87
C CYS A 288 25.65 10.20 -13.46
N THR A 289 24.58 9.89 -12.72
CA THR A 289 24.50 9.99 -11.26
C THR A 289 25.69 9.25 -10.65
N GLU A 290 26.66 9.99 -10.10
CA GLU A 290 27.77 9.40 -9.36
C GLU A 290 27.22 8.66 -8.13
N LYS A 291 27.67 7.40 -7.98
CA LYS A 291 27.34 6.55 -6.84
C LYS A 291 28.03 7.11 -5.60
N PHE A 292 27.28 7.69 -4.68
CA PHE A 292 27.80 8.02 -3.36
C PHE A 292 28.03 6.74 -2.54
N ASN A 293 29.26 6.56 -2.06
CA ASN A 293 29.61 5.48 -1.13
C ASN A 293 28.92 5.71 0.23
N ALA A 294 28.45 4.62 0.85
CA ALA A 294 27.57 4.61 2.02
C ALA A 294 28.25 4.92 3.38
N ASP A 295 29.38 5.63 3.42
CA ASP A 295 30.12 5.89 4.67
C ASP A 295 30.68 7.32 4.84
N ASP A 296 30.39 8.25 3.92
CA ASP A 296 30.85 9.65 4.06
C ASP A 296 29.78 10.52 4.70
N THR A 297 30.09 11.04 5.89
CA THR A 297 29.31 12.14 6.49
C THR A 297 29.35 13.34 5.53
N ILE A 298 28.19 13.71 4.95
CA ILE A 298 28.10 14.83 4.01
C ILE A 298 28.55 16.11 4.71
N THR A 299 29.73 16.61 4.35
CA THR A 299 30.26 17.89 4.81
C THR A 299 29.70 19.00 3.92
N TRP A 300 29.10 20.01 4.54
CA TRP A 300 28.41 21.07 3.81
C TRP A 300 28.50 22.42 4.52
N THR A 301 28.38 23.49 3.74
CA THR A 301 28.26 24.87 4.23
C THR A 301 26.82 25.35 4.05
N LYS A 302 26.25 25.95 5.10
CA LYS A 302 24.87 26.46 5.09
C LYS A 302 24.77 27.79 4.35
N GLY A 303 23.89 27.86 3.37
CA GLY A 303 23.51 29.05 2.62
C GLY A 303 22.17 29.64 3.06
N GLU A 304 21.47 30.26 2.11
CA GLU A 304 20.18 30.92 2.32
C GLU A 304 19.04 29.96 2.66
N VAL A 305 17.94 30.52 3.19
CA VAL A 305 16.71 29.77 3.45
C VAL A 305 15.93 29.64 2.14
N LEU A 306 15.63 28.40 1.76
CA LEU A 306 14.80 28.07 0.60
C LEU A 306 13.31 28.03 0.96
N GLY A 307 12.99 27.62 2.19
CA GLY A 307 11.61 27.53 2.66
C GLY A 307 11.49 27.29 4.16
N ARG A 308 10.34 27.68 4.73
CA ARG A 308 9.96 27.41 6.13
C ARG A 308 8.60 26.74 6.16
N GLY A 309 8.48 25.62 6.87
CA GLY A 309 7.23 24.88 7.01
C GLY A 309 6.98 24.46 8.45
N ALA A 310 5.85 23.78 8.67
CA ALA A 310 5.51 23.18 9.96
C ALA A 310 6.53 22.12 10.40
N TYR A 311 7.26 21.53 9.45
CA TYR A 311 8.20 20.43 9.64
C TYR A 311 9.66 20.85 9.60
N GLY A 312 9.96 22.15 9.81
CA GLY A 312 11.32 22.67 9.87
C GLY A 312 11.66 23.71 8.81
N THR A 313 12.96 24.02 8.70
CA THR A 313 13.49 25.02 7.75
C THR A 313 14.38 24.33 6.72
N VAL A 314 14.16 24.63 5.45
CA VAL A 314 14.96 24.14 4.33
C VAL A 314 15.98 25.19 3.94
N TYR A 315 17.25 24.81 3.89
CA TYR A 315 18.38 25.66 3.51
C TYR A 315 18.99 25.20 2.20
N CYS A 316 19.55 26.14 1.46
CA CYS A 316 20.54 25.84 0.43
C CYS A 316 21.83 25.41 1.13
N GLY A 317 22.47 24.37 0.62
CA GLY A 317 23.74 23.86 1.11
C GLY A 317 24.75 23.71 -0.01
N LEU A 318 26.02 23.93 0.28
CA LEU A 318 27.12 23.64 -0.63
C LEU A 318 27.98 22.52 -0.04
N THR A 319 28.07 21.37 -0.70
CA THR A 319 28.93 20.27 -0.26
C THR A 319 30.40 20.62 -0.41
N SER A 320 31.28 19.89 0.27
CA SER A 320 32.74 19.99 0.08
C SER A 320 33.21 19.72 -1.36
N GLN A 321 32.38 19.04 -2.15
CA GLN A 321 32.61 18.76 -3.57
C GLN A 321 32.11 19.90 -4.49
N GLY A 322 31.54 20.97 -3.93
CA GLY A 322 30.99 22.09 -4.69
C GLY A 322 29.59 21.86 -5.26
N GLN A 323 28.89 20.82 -4.83
CA GLN A 323 27.52 20.53 -5.27
C GLN A 323 26.51 21.30 -4.41
N LEU A 324 25.53 21.94 -5.06
CA LEU A 324 24.38 22.52 -4.37
C LEU A 324 23.38 21.44 -3.97
N ILE A 325 22.91 21.51 -2.73
CA ILE A 325 21.95 20.58 -2.11
C ILE A 325 20.86 21.34 -1.36
N ALA A 326 19.71 20.70 -1.16
CA ALA A 326 18.67 21.18 -0.25
C ALA A 326 18.79 20.46 1.09
N VAL A 327 18.80 21.21 2.20
CA VAL A 327 18.98 20.66 3.55
C VAL A 327 17.78 21.02 4.42
N LYS A 328 16.90 20.06 4.67
CA LYS A 328 15.77 20.22 5.60
C LYS A 328 16.26 19.97 7.02
N GLN A 329 16.17 20.99 7.87
CA GLN A 329 16.57 20.92 9.27
C GLN A 329 15.37 20.97 10.20
N VAL A 330 15.32 20.02 11.13
CA VAL A 330 14.30 19.91 12.17
C VAL A 330 14.98 19.92 13.53
N THR A 331 14.62 20.89 14.37
CA THR A 331 15.13 20.99 15.74
C THR A 331 14.26 20.13 16.65
N LEU A 332 14.87 19.19 17.36
CA LEU A 332 14.19 18.37 18.36
C LEU A 332 14.07 19.19 19.66
N ASP A 333 12.84 19.35 20.15
CA ASP A 333 12.59 20.08 21.40
C ASP A 333 12.98 19.22 22.62
N ILE A 334 14.05 19.62 23.30
CA ILE A 334 14.64 18.87 24.42
C ILE A 334 13.84 19.05 25.72
N SER A 335 12.81 19.90 25.73
CA SER A 335 12.06 20.24 26.94
C SER A 335 11.21 19.08 27.50
N ASN A 336 10.86 18.08 26.68
CA ASN A 336 10.10 16.91 27.11
C ASN A 336 10.58 15.63 26.38
N SER A 337 11.14 14.69 27.14
CA SER A 337 11.71 13.44 26.61
C SER A 337 10.72 12.60 25.80
N GLU A 338 9.44 12.56 26.18
CA GLU A 338 8.40 11.83 25.43
C GLU A 338 8.06 12.49 24.08
N SER A 339 8.25 13.81 23.96
CA SER A 339 8.02 14.53 22.70
C SER A 339 9.19 14.35 21.71
N ILE A 340 10.41 14.19 22.23
CA ILE A 340 11.62 13.95 21.42
C ILE A 340 11.52 12.62 20.70
N GLU A 341 11.19 11.54 21.41
CA GLU A 341 11.08 10.20 20.82
C GLU A 341 10.02 10.16 19.70
N LYS A 342 8.86 10.78 19.91
CA LYS A 342 7.80 10.84 18.89
C LYS A 342 8.19 11.63 17.64
N GLU A 343 8.82 12.78 17.80
CA GLU A 343 9.31 13.59 16.68
C GLU A 343 10.46 12.89 15.95
N TYR A 344 11.33 12.19 16.68
CA TYR A 344 12.40 11.39 16.10
C TYR A 344 11.85 10.21 15.29
N ASP A 345 10.96 9.40 15.86
CA ASP A 345 10.30 8.27 15.18
C ASP A 345 9.56 8.74 13.92
N ARG A 346 8.99 9.94 13.96
CA ARG A 346 8.35 10.56 12.80
C ARG A 346 9.35 10.87 11.69
N LEU A 347 10.48 11.48 12.04
CA LEU A 347 11.52 11.84 11.08
C LEU A 347 12.23 10.61 10.51
N GLU A 348 12.49 9.59 11.33
CA GLU A 348 13.07 8.33 10.89
C GLU A 348 12.17 7.65 9.84
N ARG A 349 10.85 7.61 10.08
CA ARG A 349 9.88 7.10 9.10
C ARG A 349 9.87 7.90 7.79
N GLU A 350 10.03 9.23 7.84
CA GLU A 350 10.13 10.07 6.65
C GLU A 350 11.41 9.75 5.85
N VAL A 351 12.54 9.63 6.54
CA VAL A 351 13.84 9.30 5.96
C VAL A 351 13.83 7.91 5.34
N ASP A 352 13.33 6.90 6.05
CA ASP A 352 13.23 5.52 5.55
C ASP A 352 12.33 5.40 4.35
N LEU A 353 11.27 6.22 4.28
CA LEU A 353 10.42 6.29 3.11
C LEU A 353 11.21 6.88 1.94
N LEU A 354 11.79 8.07 2.12
CA LEU A 354 12.44 8.83 1.06
C LEU A 354 13.71 8.14 0.52
N LYS A 355 14.51 7.51 1.39
CA LYS A 355 15.74 6.77 1.05
C LYS A 355 15.52 5.66 0.02
N ASN A 356 14.31 5.10 -0.03
CA ASN A 356 13.98 3.98 -0.91
C ASN A 356 13.30 4.42 -2.23
N LEU A 357 13.08 5.72 -2.44
CA LEU A 357 12.43 6.24 -3.65
C LEU A 357 13.46 6.77 -4.64
N HIS A 358 13.46 6.20 -5.85
CA HIS A 358 14.35 6.54 -6.95
C HIS A 358 13.56 6.67 -8.24
N HIS A 359 13.27 7.91 -8.64
CA HIS A 359 12.51 8.22 -9.85
C HIS A 359 12.84 9.64 -10.36
N PRO A 360 12.90 9.90 -11.68
CA PRO A 360 13.21 11.24 -12.22
C PRO A 360 12.27 12.34 -11.69
N ASN A 361 10.99 12.02 -11.50
CA ASN A 361 9.97 12.96 -11.00
C ASN A 361 9.78 12.96 -9.47
N ILE A 362 10.72 12.40 -8.72
CA ILE A 362 10.74 12.45 -7.25
C ILE A 362 12.05 13.09 -6.82
N VAL A 363 12.00 13.85 -5.73
CA VAL A 363 13.21 14.45 -5.13
C VAL A 363 14.20 13.37 -4.69
N GLY A 364 15.44 13.49 -5.14
CA GLY A 364 16.55 12.61 -4.80
C GLY A 364 16.98 12.79 -3.35
N PHE A 365 17.05 11.67 -2.62
CA PHE A 365 17.63 11.59 -1.29
C PHE A 365 19.15 11.45 -1.38
N LEU A 366 19.89 12.25 -0.59
CA LEU A 366 21.36 12.20 -0.55
C LEU A 366 21.87 11.61 0.77
N GLY A 367 21.17 11.84 1.89
CA GLY A 367 21.57 11.31 3.18
C GLY A 367 20.90 12.02 4.36
N THR A 368 21.32 11.66 5.57
CA THR A 368 20.91 12.32 6.82
C THR A 368 22.09 12.56 7.74
N SER A 369 21.92 13.51 8.67
CA SER A 369 22.82 13.66 9.81
C SER A 369 22.05 14.13 11.04
N LEU A 370 22.54 13.77 12.22
CA LEU A 370 22.07 14.27 13.50
C LEU A 370 23.22 15.02 14.18
N SER A 371 23.02 16.29 14.49
CA SER A 371 24.01 17.08 15.23
C SER A 371 23.34 18.07 16.16
N LYS A 372 23.74 18.10 17.43
CA LYS A 372 23.24 19.07 18.43
C LYS A 372 21.71 19.15 18.48
N HIS A 373 21.04 17.99 18.44
CA HIS A 373 19.57 17.87 18.43
C HIS A 373 18.89 18.42 17.16
N ILE A 374 19.63 18.57 16.08
CA ILE A 374 19.10 18.96 14.77
C ILE A 374 19.26 17.78 13.83
N VAL A 375 18.13 17.26 13.35
CA VAL A 375 18.08 16.30 12.24
C VAL A 375 18.18 17.08 10.94
N SER A 376 19.16 16.76 10.12
CA SER A 376 19.34 17.33 8.77
C SER A 376 19.11 16.24 7.73
N ILE A 377 18.17 16.48 6.81
CA ILE A 377 17.88 15.61 5.67
C ILE A 377 18.45 16.29 4.42
N PHE A 378 19.38 15.63 3.75
CA PHE A 378 20.05 16.10 2.55
C PHE A 378 19.34 15.58 1.31
N MET A 379 18.97 16.48 0.41
CA MET A 379 18.21 16.20 -0.80
C MET A 379 18.82 16.94 -1.99
N GLU A 380 18.49 16.49 -3.20
CA GLU A 380 18.88 17.22 -4.41
C GLU A 380 18.32 18.66 -4.39
N PHE A 381 19.12 19.61 -4.89
CA PHE A 381 18.69 20.99 -5.04
C PHE A 381 17.95 21.18 -6.37
N ILE A 382 16.76 21.78 -6.31
CA ILE A 382 15.91 22.04 -7.48
C ILE A 382 15.76 23.57 -7.67
N PRO A 383 16.49 24.19 -8.61
CA PRO A 383 16.63 25.65 -8.66
C PRO A 383 15.44 26.40 -9.28
N GLY A 384 14.56 25.74 -10.06
CA GLY A 384 13.48 26.44 -10.79
C GLY A 384 12.28 26.83 -9.93
N GLY A 385 12.30 26.52 -8.63
CA GLY A 385 11.22 26.85 -7.69
C GLY A 385 9.99 25.94 -7.83
N SER A 386 8.98 26.19 -7.00
CA SER A 386 7.71 25.45 -7.04
C SER A 386 6.80 25.96 -8.16
N ILE A 387 5.86 25.13 -8.62
CA ILE A 387 4.81 25.55 -9.55
C ILE A 387 4.02 26.74 -8.99
N ALA A 388 3.74 26.78 -7.68
CA ALA A 388 3.10 27.94 -7.05
C ALA A 388 3.92 29.23 -7.19
N SER A 389 5.25 29.15 -7.11
CA SER A 389 6.14 30.29 -7.37
C SER A 389 6.08 30.74 -8.83
N VAL A 390 6.07 29.77 -9.76
CA VAL A 390 5.92 30.04 -11.20
C VAL A 390 4.59 30.76 -11.48
N LEU A 391 3.49 30.26 -10.93
CA LEU A 391 2.16 30.87 -11.08
C LEU A 391 2.09 32.27 -10.49
N ASN A 392 2.71 32.51 -9.34
CA ASN A 392 2.76 33.84 -8.74
C ASN A 392 3.57 34.84 -9.59
N ARG A 393 4.61 34.36 -10.28
CA ARG A 393 5.49 35.20 -11.10
C ARG A 393 4.95 35.47 -12.50
N PHE A 394 4.35 34.46 -13.13
CA PHE A 394 3.99 34.49 -14.55
C PHE A 394 2.48 34.38 -14.81
N GLY A 395 1.67 34.11 -13.79
CA GLY A 395 0.25 33.83 -13.94
C GLY A 395 -0.03 32.38 -14.37
N PRO A 396 -1.27 32.10 -14.81
CA PRO A 396 -1.68 30.76 -15.21
C PRO A 396 -0.84 30.20 -16.36
N LEU A 397 -0.64 28.88 -16.37
CA LEU A 397 0.15 28.18 -17.38
C LEU A 397 -0.69 27.89 -18.62
N PRO A 398 -0.12 28.01 -19.83
CA PRO A 398 -0.76 27.54 -21.05
C PRO A 398 -1.07 26.05 -20.98
N GLU A 399 -2.15 25.61 -21.65
CA GLU A 399 -2.62 24.22 -21.62
C GLU A 399 -1.55 23.21 -21.98
N LYS A 400 -0.80 23.47 -23.05
CA LYS A 400 0.33 22.65 -23.47
C LYS A 400 1.37 22.46 -22.36
N VAL A 401 1.64 23.51 -21.58
CA VAL A 401 2.65 23.49 -20.51
C VAL A 401 2.16 22.69 -19.32
N PHE A 402 0.95 22.98 -18.80
CA PHE A 402 0.46 22.21 -17.66
C PHE A 402 0.17 20.75 -18.02
N THR A 403 -0.16 20.44 -19.27
CA THR A 403 -0.30 19.06 -19.75
C THR A 403 1.01 18.29 -19.61
N LEU A 404 2.12 18.86 -20.10
CA LEU A 404 3.45 18.24 -19.98
C LEU A 404 3.87 18.04 -18.52
N TYR A 405 3.56 18.99 -17.64
CA TYR A 405 3.83 18.86 -16.21
C TYR A 405 2.92 17.82 -15.56
N THR A 406 1.66 17.73 -15.98
CA THR A 406 0.69 16.75 -15.46
C THR A 406 1.13 15.32 -15.76
N VAL A 407 1.62 15.05 -16.96
CA VAL A 407 2.16 13.72 -17.35
C VAL A 407 3.30 13.32 -16.42
N GLN A 408 4.26 14.20 -16.22
CA GLN A 408 5.40 13.93 -15.35
C GLN A 408 5.02 13.78 -13.86
N ILE A 409 4.05 14.57 -13.38
CA ILE A 409 3.49 14.41 -12.02
C ILE A 409 2.82 13.04 -11.89
N LEU A 410 2.05 12.61 -12.90
CA LEU A 410 1.41 11.29 -12.93
C LEU A 410 2.42 10.15 -12.93
N ASP A 411 3.54 10.26 -13.66
CA ASP A 411 4.61 9.26 -13.62
C ASP A 411 5.20 9.14 -12.21
N GLY A 412 5.47 10.27 -11.55
CA GLY A 412 5.89 10.30 -10.15
C GLY A 412 4.88 9.65 -9.20
N ILE A 413 3.59 9.98 -9.30
CA ILE A 413 2.52 9.40 -8.47
C ILE A 413 2.38 7.90 -8.72
N THR A 414 2.46 7.47 -9.98
CA THR A 414 2.36 6.05 -10.37
C THR A 414 3.49 5.24 -9.75
N TYR A 415 4.71 5.78 -9.78
CA TYR A 415 5.86 5.18 -9.09
C TYR A 415 5.62 5.07 -7.57
N LEU A 416 5.15 6.15 -6.92
CA LEU A 416 4.85 6.14 -5.49
C LEU A 416 3.81 5.07 -5.14
N HIS A 417 2.70 5.03 -5.89
CA HIS A 417 1.60 4.10 -5.64
C HIS A 417 2.01 2.65 -5.85
N SER A 418 2.89 2.37 -6.82
CA SER A 418 3.48 1.05 -7.07
C SER A 418 4.37 0.60 -5.91
N ASN A 419 5.10 1.54 -5.30
CA ASN A 419 5.87 1.32 -4.07
C ASN A 419 5.03 1.40 -2.79
N ARG A 420 3.69 1.36 -2.92
CA ARG A 420 2.72 1.42 -1.83
C ARG A 420 2.85 2.68 -0.96
N VAL A 421 3.28 3.79 -1.53
CA VAL A 421 3.37 5.11 -0.89
C VAL A 421 2.25 6.01 -1.40
N ILE A 422 1.61 6.76 -0.50
CA ILE A 422 0.67 7.85 -0.82
C ILE A 422 1.32 9.17 -0.42
N HIS A 423 1.27 10.18 -1.30
CA HIS A 423 1.89 11.48 -1.08
C HIS A 423 1.15 12.34 -0.03
N ARG A 424 -0.19 12.43 -0.15
CA ARG A 424 -1.13 13.10 0.78
C ARG A 424 -1.09 14.64 0.87
N ASP A 425 -0.06 15.30 0.33
CA ASP A 425 -0.02 16.77 0.25
C ASP A 425 0.40 17.27 -1.14
N LEU A 426 -0.24 16.75 -2.20
CA LEU A 426 0.04 17.18 -3.56
C LEU A 426 -0.63 18.54 -3.86
N LYS A 427 0.16 19.51 -4.29
CA LYS A 427 -0.25 20.90 -4.60
C LYS A 427 0.87 21.62 -5.35
N GLY A 428 0.61 22.77 -5.97
CA GLY A 428 1.62 23.53 -6.70
C GLY A 428 2.85 23.93 -5.87
N ASN A 429 2.75 24.02 -4.54
CA ASN A 429 3.91 24.26 -3.66
C ASN A 429 4.88 23.07 -3.56
N ASN A 430 4.36 21.84 -3.74
CA ASN A 430 5.11 20.60 -3.56
C ASN A 430 5.51 19.93 -4.89
N VAL A 431 5.33 20.65 -5.99
CA VAL A 431 5.86 20.30 -7.31
C VAL A 431 6.92 21.33 -7.66
N MET A 432 8.17 20.92 -7.75
CA MET A 432 9.28 21.79 -8.13
C MET A 432 9.70 21.56 -9.58
N LEU A 433 10.20 22.62 -10.21
CA LEU A 433 10.61 22.62 -11.61
C LEU A 433 12.14 22.70 -11.72
N MET A 434 12.73 21.83 -12.53
CA MET A 434 14.11 21.95 -12.97
C MET A 434 14.18 22.87 -14.20
N PRO A 435 15.29 23.60 -14.41
CA PRO A 435 15.51 24.41 -15.63
C PRO A 435 15.42 23.61 -16.93
N THR A 436 15.63 22.29 -16.85
CA THR A 436 15.48 21.33 -17.96
C THR A 436 14.03 21.04 -18.33
N GLY A 437 13.04 21.56 -17.59
CA GLY A 437 11.61 21.25 -17.77
C GLY A 437 11.13 20.00 -17.03
N VAL A 438 12.01 19.35 -16.26
CA VAL A 438 11.66 18.19 -15.43
C VAL A 438 10.96 18.66 -14.16
N VAL A 439 9.77 18.11 -13.86
CA VAL A 439 9.09 18.37 -12.58
C VAL A 439 9.41 17.27 -11.56
N LYS A 440 9.54 17.66 -10.30
CA LYS A 440 9.88 16.77 -9.19
C LYS A 440 8.93 16.99 -8.02
N LEU A 441 8.38 15.89 -7.51
CA LEU A 441 7.57 15.88 -6.30
C LEU A 441 8.48 15.99 -5.08
N ILE A 442 8.15 16.92 -4.19
CA ILE A 442 8.86 17.19 -2.94
C ILE A 442 7.93 17.06 -1.73
N ASP A 443 8.54 17.08 -0.54
CA ASP A 443 7.88 17.12 0.77
C ASP A 443 7.01 15.89 1.12
N PHE A 444 7.70 14.85 1.58
CA PHE A 444 7.13 13.59 2.03
C PHE A 444 6.75 13.60 3.53
N GLY A 445 6.76 14.76 4.21
CA GLY A 445 6.46 14.87 5.65
C GLY A 445 5.02 14.46 6.04
N CYS A 446 4.12 14.37 5.06
CA CYS A 446 2.76 13.84 5.20
C CYS A 446 2.56 12.45 4.57
N ALA A 447 3.55 11.94 3.83
CA ALA A 447 3.46 10.71 3.08
C ALA A 447 3.40 9.49 4.00
N ARG A 448 2.74 8.42 3.55
CA ARG A 448 2.62 7.17 4.32
C ARG A 448 2.69 5.94 3.42
N ARG A 449 3.28 4.86 3.95
CA ARG A 449 3.18 3.51 3.37
C ARG A 449 1.79 2.95 3.66
N LEU A 450 1.14 2.38 2.66
CA LEU A 450 -0.20 1.77 2.76
C LEU A 450 -0.27 0.67 3.84
N ASN A 451 0.82 -0.07 4.06
CA ASN A 451 0.86 -1.15 5.06
C ASN A 451 0.77 -0.62 6.51
N CYS A 452 1.14 0.63 6.77
CA CYS A 452 1.11 1.23 8.11
C CYS A 452 -0.25 1.84 8.47
N MET A 453 -1.21 1.86 7.54
CA MET A 453 -2.53 2.48 7.72
C MET A 453 -3.55 1.51 8.32
N SER A 454 -3.24 0.21 8.36
CA SER A 454 -4.11 -0.87 8.84
C SER A 454 -4.08 -1.09 10.37
N HIS A 455 -3.33 -0.29 11.14
CA HIS A 455 -3.13 -0.49 12.59
C HIS A 455 -3.54 0.71 13.47
N SER A 456 -4.26 1.70 12.93
CA SER A 456 -4.75 2.83 13.72
C SER A 456 -6.21 2.63 14.19
N GLY A 457 -6.47 1.52 14.87
CA GLY A 457 -7.72 1.29 15.62
C GLY A 457 -7.68 1.80 17.07
N GLY A 458 -6.53 2.30 17.53
CA GLY A 458 -6.37 3.02 18.79
C GLY A 458 -6.03 4.48 18.50
N GLY A 459 -6.72 5.41 19.17
CA GLY A 459 -6.55 6.85 18.99
C GLY A 459 -5.09 7.28 19.12
N CYS A 460 -4.41 7.41 17.98
CA CYS A 460 -3.14 8.09 17.90
C CYS A 460 -3.44 9.59 17.96
N SER A 461 -3.11 10.22 19.09
CA SER A 461 -3.35 11.64 19.36
C SER A 461 -2.61 12.60 18.40
N ASP A 462 -1.83 12.08 17.45
CA ASP A 462 -1.17 12.86 16.38
C ASP A 462 -2.05 13.07 15.13
N LEU A 463 -3.27 12.52 15.13
CA LEU A 463 -4.29 12.75 14.09
C LEU A 463 -5.09 14.06 14.29
N LYS A 464 -4.86 14.81 15.39
CA LYS A 464 -5.65 15.99 15.76
C LYS A 464 -5.40 17.26 14.93
N SER A 465 -4.54 17.21 13.92
CA SER A 465 -4.31 18.38 13.09
C SER A 465 -4.54 18.04 11.63
N VAL A 466 -5.48 18.77 11.04
CA VAL A 466 -5.79 18.81 9.61
C VAL A 466 -4.52 19.23 8.86
N HIS A 467 -3.62 18.27 8.59
CA HIS A 467 -2.31 18.47 7.98
C HIS A 467 -2.40 18.57 6.45
N GLY A 468 -3.26 19.45 5.95
CA GLY A 468 -3.44 19.65 4.50
C GLY A 468 -3.74 21.10 4.17
N THR A 469 -3.45 21.47 2.92
CA THR A 469 -3.92 22.75 2.40
C THR A 469 -5.35 22.54 1.88
N PRO A 470 -6.37 23.14 2.50
CA PRO A 470 -7.75 22.65 2.45
C PRO A 470 -8.37 22.57 1.07
N TYR A 471 -7.93 23.40 0.11
CA TYR A 471 -8.47 23.42 -1.25
C TYR A 471 -8.07 22.20 -2.11
N TRP A 472 -7.04 21.44 -1.71
CA TRP A 472 -6.57 20.23 -2.41
C TRP A 472 -6.95 18.94 -1.69
N MET A 473 -7.62 19.05 -0.53
CA MET A 473 -7.98 17.88 0.27
C MET A 473 -9.20 17.17 -0.31
N ALA A 474 -9.09 15.85 -0.48
CA ALA A 474 -10.19 15.01 -0.91
C ALA A 474 -11.27 14.89 0.19
N PRO A 475 -12.55 14.72 -0.18
CA PRO A 475 -13.65 14.64 0.79
C PRO A 475 -13.48 13.48 1.79
N GLU A 476 -12.91 12.36 1.38
CA GLU A 476 -12.61 11.22 2.26
C GLU A 476 -11.51 11.52 3.28
N VAL A 477 -10.55 12.39 2.93
CA VAL A 477 -9.49 12.85 3.83
C VAL A 477 -10.06 13.84 4.84
N ILE A 478 -10.98 14.73 4.42
CA ILE A 478 -11.66 15.69 5.30
C ILE A 478 -12.58 14.97 6.29
N ASN A 479 -13.32 13.96 5.83
CA ASN A 479 -14.28 13.23 6.66
C ASN A 479 -13.64 12.08 7.45
N GLU A 480 -12.32 11.88 7.35
CA GLU A 480 -11.57 10.78 7.98
C GLU A 480 -12.09 9.37 7.61
N THR A 481 -12.92 9.27 6.58
CA THR A 481 -13.54 8.01 6.12
C THR A 481 -12.58 7.10 5.33
N GLY A 482 -11.37 7.58 5.07
CA GLY A 482 -10.31 6.85 4.38
C GLY A 482 -9.30 7.80 3.75
N HIS A 483 -8.04 7.36 3.69
CA HIS A 483 -6.99 8.01 2.91
C HIS A 483 -6.39 6.94 1.98
N GLY A 484 -6.04 7.28 0.73
CA GLY A 484 -5.77 6.26 -0.28
C GLY A 484 -5.14 6.82 -1.55
N ARG A 485 -4.78 5.95 -2.49
CA ARG A 485 -4.31 6.36 -3.83
C ARG A 485 -5.23 7.38 -4.52
N LYS A 486 -6.54 7.26 -4.27
CA LYS A 486 -7.60 8.15 -4.79
C LYS A 486 -7.47 9.59 -4.30
N SER A 487 -6.97 9.82 -3.08
CA SER A 487 -6.84 11.18 -2.56
C SER A 487 -5.73 11.98 -3.25
N ASP A 488 -4.63 11.33 -3.66
CA ASP A 488 -3.57 11.99 -4.43
C ASP A 488 -4.07 12.46 -5.81
N ILE A 489 -5.00 11.72 -6.40
CA ILE A 489 -5.59 12.07 -7.70
C ILE A 489 -6.55 13.24 -7.57
N TRP A 490 -7.36 13.27 -6.52
CA TRP A 490 -8.15 14.46 -6.22
C TRP A 490 -7.26 15.69 -6.10
N SER A 491 -6.17 15.57 -5.32
CA SER A 491 -5.19 16.64 -5.16
C SER A 491 -4.50 17.01 -6.48
N LEU A 492 -4.27 16.04 -7.37
CA LEU A 492 -3.76 16.28 -8.73
C LEU A 492 -4.77 17.10 -9.54
N GLY A 493 -6.05 16.74 -9.55
CA GLY A 493 -7.09 17.50 -10.23
C GLY A 493 -7.14 18.96 -9.76
N CYS A 494 -7.06 19.19 -8.44
CA CYS A 494 -6.93 20.52 -7.89
C CYS A 494 -5.63 21.24 -8.31
N THR A 495 -4.53 20.51 -8.45
CA THR A 495 -3.23 21.06 -8.89
C THR A 495 -3.23 21.42 -10.37
N VAL A 496 -3.89 20.64 -11.23
CA VAL A 496 -4.08 20.97 -12.65
C VAL A 496 -4.97 22.19 -12.80
N PHE A 497 -6.06 22.27 -12.04
CA PHE A 497 -6.89 23.47 -11.98
C PHE A 497 -6.08 24.70 -11.54
N GLU A 498 -5.23 24.55 -10.51
CA GLU A 498 -4.33 25.60 -10.04
C GLU A 498 -3.36 26.03 -11.13
N MET A 499 -2.77 25.11 -11.88
CA MET A 499 -1.89 25.43 -13.01
C MET A 499 -2.63 26.19 -14.11
N ALA A 500 -3.84 25.76 -14.45
CA ALA A 500 -4.64 26.33 -15.54
C ALA A 500 -5.20 27.73 -15.21
N THR A 501 -5.51 28.01 -13.94
CA THR A 501 -6.22 29.25 -13.55
C THR A 501 -5.41 30.16 -12.62
N GLY A 502 -4.23 29.71 -12.18
CA GLY A 502 -3.38 30.39 -11.21
C GLY A 502 -3.89 30.32 -9.76
N LYS A 503 -5.04 29.69 -9.50
CA LYS A 503 -5.67 29.57 -8.18
C LYS A 503 -6.34 28.21 -8.02
N PRO A 504 -6.43 27.62 -6.81
CA PRO A 504 -7.17 26.37 -6.64
C PRO A 504 -8.68 26.55 -6.85
N PRO A 505 -9.45 25.47 -7.12
CA PRO A 505 -10.86 25.53 -7.52
C PRO A 505 -11.78 26.38 -6.63
N LEU A 506 -11.59 26.31 -5.30
CA LEU A 506 -12.42 26.99 -4.31
C LEU A 506 -11.73 28.20 -3.66
N ALA A 507 -10.76 28.82 -4.34
CA ALA A 507 -9.98 29.94 -3.81
C ALA A 507 -10.82 31.17 -3.41
N HIS A 508 -12.03 31.30 -3.97
CA HIS A 508 -12.97 32.38 -3.63
C HIS A 508 -13.62 32.21 -2.25
N MET A 509 -13.58 31.00 -1.68
CA MET A 509 -14.12 30.70 -0.36
C MET A 509 -13.03 30.77 0.70
N GLY A 510 -13.41 31.12 1.94
CA GLY A 510 -12.52 30.95 3.08
C GLY A 510 -12.17 29.47 3.31
N LYS A 511 -10.96 29.19 3.79
CA LYS A 511 -10.43 27.83 4.02
C LYS A 511 -11.41 26.87 4.71
N MET A 512 -12.06 27.32 5.79
CA MET A 512 -13.04 26.49 6.52
C MET A 512 -14.34 26.27 5.76
N ALA A 513 -14.79 27.26 4.99
CA ALA A 513 -15.95 27.12 4.12
C ALA A 513 -15.67 26.13 2.98
N ALA A 514 -14.48 26.17 2.39
CA ALA A 514 -14.05 25.20 1.39
C ALA A 514 -13.98 23.77 1.97
N LEU A 515 -13.40 23.59 3.16
CA LEU A 515 -13.41 22.28 3.84
C LEU A 515 -14.82 21.75 4.03
N PHE A 516 -15.74 22.58 4.51
CA PHE A 516 -17.13 22.19 4.71
C PHE A 516 -17.84 21.90 3.37
N TYR A 517 -17.60 22.69 2.33
CA TYR A 517 -18.16 22.49 0.99
C TYR A 517 -17.74 21.12 0.41
N ILE A 518 -16.43 20.83 0.46
CA ILE A 518 -15.87 19.57 -0.03
C ILE A 518 -16.32 18.40 0.86
N GLY A 519 -16.16 18.50 2.18
CA GLY A 519 -16.48 17.43 3.14
C GLY A 519 -17.97 17.07 3.17
N ALA A 520 -18.85 18.08 3.19
CA ALA A 520 -20.30 17.89 3.12
C ALA A 520 -20.81 17.52 1.71
N ARG A 521 -19.91 17.42 0.72
CA ARG A 521 -20.23 17.10 -0.68
C ARG A 521 -21.32 18.00 -1.26
N LYS A 522 -21.32 19.27 -0.86
CA LYS A 522 -22.34 20.22 -1.27
C LYS A 522 -22.00 20.73 -2.65
N GLY A 523 -22.51 20.08 -3.70
CA GLY A 523 -22.41 20.55 -5.08
C GLY A 523 -21.20 20.02 -5.84
N LEU A 524 -21.13 20.40 -7.13
CA LEU A 524 -20.06 20.03 -8.03
C LEU A 524 -18.84 20.94 -7.78
N MET A 525 -17.64 20.38 -7.96
CA MET A 525 -16.42 21.18 -8.01
C MET A 525 -16.44 22.07 -9.26
N PRO A 526 -15.89 23.30 -9.20
CA PRO A 526 -15.83 24.18 -10.37
C PRO A 526 -15.09 23.50 -11.54
N PRO A 527 -15.65 23.50 -12.75
CA PRO A 527 -14.93 23.04 -13.94
C PRO A 527 -13.87 24.05 -14.36
N LEU A 528 -12.94 23.64 -15.23
CA LEU A 528 -12.09 24.60 -15.93
C LEU A 528 -12.96 25.55 -16.78
N PRO A 529 -12.52 26.82 -16.98
CA PRO A 529 -13.26 27.76 -17.80
C PRO A 529 -13.39 27.31 -19.27
N ASP A 530 -14.32 27.94 -20.01
CA ASP A 530 -14.76 27.46 -21.32
C ASP A 530 -13.69 27.53 -22.42
N ASP A 531 -12.62 28.30 -22.20
CA ASP A 531 -11.49 28.51 -23.09
C ASP A 531 -10.49 27.35 -23.16
N PHE A 532 -10.59 26.37 -22.26
CA PHE A 532 -9.79 25.13 -22.29
C PHE A 532 -10.44 24.04 -23.15
N SER A 533 -9.63 23.08 -23.60
CA SER A 533 -10.12 21.92 -24.35
C SER A 533 -11.11 21.06 -23.54
N GLU A 534 -11.95 20.30 -24.25
CA GLU A 534 -12.87 19.35 -23.61
C GLU A 534 -12.10 18.21 -22.94
N GLU A 535 -10.90 17.91 -23.41
CA GLU A 535 -9.99 16.93 -22.83
C GLU A 535 -9.41 17.42 -21.50
N ALA A 536 -8.99 18.68 -21.42
CA ALA A 536 -8.51 19.28 -20.17
C ALA A 536 -9.65 19.39 -19.14
N LYS A 537 -10.84 19.86 -19.57
CA LYS A 537 -12.04 19.91 -18.72
C LYS A 537 -12.42 18.50 -18.23
N GLY A 538 -12.47 17.53 -19.14
CA GLY A 538 -12.78 16.14 -18.87
C GLY A 538 -11.79 15.50 -17.90
N PHE A 539 -10.49 15.78 -18.04
CA PHE A 539 -9.46 15.30 -17.13
C PHE A 539 -9.66 15.84 -15.70
N VAL A 540 -9.79 17.16 -15.53
CA VAL A 540 -10.00 17.77 -14.21
C VAL A 540 -11.30 17.28 -13.59
N GLN A 541 -12.37 17.19 -14.37
CA GLN A 541 -13.65 16.66 -13.93
C GLN A 541 -13.53 15.19 -13.49
N ALA A 542 -12.82 14.35 -14.25
CA ALA A 542 -12.60 12.96 -13.89
C ALA A 542 -11.79 12.80 -12.59
N CYS A 543 -10.80 13.67 -12.34
CA CYS A 543 -10.06 13.69 -11.07
C CYS A 543 -10.94 14.12 -9.87
N LEU A 544 -11.88 15.04 -10.10
CA LEU A 544 -12.73 15.65 -9.06
C LEU A 544 -14.10 14.95 -8.90
N ILE A 545 -14.39 13.92 -9.71
CA ILE A 545 -15.53 13.02 -9.55
C ILE A 545 -15.03 11.73 -8.90
N ARG A 546 -15.83 11.18 -7.97
CA ARG A 546 -15.54 9.89 -7.32
C ARG A 546 -15.66 8.73 -8.32
N LEU A 547 -14.60 8.44 -9.08
CA LEU A 547 -14.54 7.25 -9.94
C LEU A 547 -13.70 6.14 -9.29
N ARG A 548 -14.21 4.91 -9.39
CA ARG A 548 -13.61 3.64 -8.90
C ARG A 548 -12.36 3.25 -9.72
N SER A 549 -11.73 2.17 -9.32
CA SER A 549 -10.28 1.87 -9.33
C SER A 549 -9.57 1.74 -10.70
N CYS A 550 -10.23 2.01 -11.83
CA CYS A 550 -9.77 1.50 -13.14
C CYS A 550 -9.66 2.50 -14.30
N PHE A 551 -10.01 3.78 -14.13
CA PHE A 551 -9.92 4.79 -15.20
C PHE A 551 -8.48 5.18 -15.59
N TRP A 552 -7.49 4.71 -14.82
CA TRP A 552 -6.10 5.20 -14.80
C TRP A 552 -5.27 4.84 -16.03
N ILE A 553 -5.42 3.62 -16.55
CA ILE A 553 -4.57 3.11 -17.64
C ILE A 553 -5.03 3.68 -19.00
N VAL A 554 -6.30 4.05 -19.14
CA VAL A 554 -6.86 4.55 -20.40
C VAL A 554 -6.46 6.01 -20.65
N PHE A 555 -6.47 6.85 -19.61
CA PHE A 555 -6.12 8.28 -19.78
C PHE A 555 -4.62 8.57 -19.88
N LEU A 556 -3.74 7.72 -19.31
CA LEU A 556 -2.28 7.82 -19.50
C LEU A 556 -1.86 7.72 -20.98
N HIS A 557 -2.64 7.01 -21.79
CA HIS A 557 -2.38 6.85 -23.22
C HIS A 557 -3.09 7.87 -24.12
N GLU A 558 -4.20 8.46 -23.68
CA GLU A 558 -5.05 9.33 -24.53
C GLU A 558 -4.86 10.83 -24.26
N PHE A 559 -4.53 11.25 -23.02
CA PHE A 559 -4.32 12.67 -22.70
C PHE A 559 -3.14 13.31 -23.47
N PRO A 560 -1.99 12.62 -23.69
CA PRO A 560 -0.91 13.16 -24.51
C PRO A 560 -1.26 13.23 -26.00
N LYS A 561 -2.05 12.28 -26.51
CA LYS A 561 -2.42 12.18 -27.95
C LYS A 561 -3.40 13.26 -28.38
N ALA A 562 -4.22 13.78 -27.46
CA ALA A 562 -5.17 14.85 -27.76
C ALA A 562 -4.51 16.22 -27.94
N VAL A 563 -3.33 16.43 -27.36
CA VAL A 563 -2.60 17.73 -27.39
C VAL A 563 -1.52 17.76 -28.48
N GLU A 564 -1.39 16.69 -29.27
CA GLU A 564 -0.52 16.61 -30.46
C GLU A 564 -1.18 17.10 -31.77
N TYR A 565 -2.38 17.69 -31.72
CA TYR A 565 -3.04 18.32 -32.88
C TYR A 565 -3.08 19.85 -32.82
#